data_AF-A0A7K2Q3N9-F1
#
_entry.id   AF-A0A7K2Q3N9-F1
#
_cell.length_a   1.000
_cell.length_b   1.000
_cell.length_c   1.000
_cell.angle_alpha   90.00
_cell.angle_beta   90.00
_cell.angle_gamma   90.00
#
_symmetry.space_group_name_H-M   'P 1'
#
loop_
_entity.id
_entity.type
_entity.pdbx_description
1 polymer ?
#
loop_
_entity_poly.entity_id
_entity_poly.type
_entity_poly.pdbx_seq_one_letter_code
_entity_poly.pdbx_strand_id
1 'polypeptide(L)' 'AELEDADREGAVSMRPAFSLAPEGEVRFVQHRIEAEGEEVWRLTEAGARIHVCGDGSRMAPGVREAFRQLYVKYSGQDAS' A
#
# COMPACT_ATOMS: atom_id res chain seq x y z
N ALA A 1 -21.78 0.73 2.75
CA ALA A 1 -21.20 1.26 4.01
C ALA A 1 -20.27 2.41 3.63
N GLU A 2 -20.05 3.42 4.48
CA GLU A 2 -19.47 4.73 4.10
C GLU A 2 -18.22 4.64 3.19
N LEU A 3 -17.24 3.78 3.52
CA LEU A 3 -16.02 3.62 2.72
C LEU A 3 -16.25 2.92 1.37
N GLU A 4 -17.14 1.93 1.31
CA GLU A 4 -17.50 1.23 0.08
C GLU A 4 -18.32 2.12 -0.85
N ASP A 5 -19.12 3.00 -0.27
CA ASP A 5 -19.93 3.97 -1.01
C ASP A 5 -19.02 5.05 -1.61
N ALA A 6 -18.06 5.57 -0.84
CA ALA A 6 -17.04 6.49 -1.34
C ALA A 6 -16.15 5.89 -2.43
N ASP A 7 -15.83 4.60 -2.35
CA ASP A 7 -15.10 3.87 -3.40
C ASP A 7 -15.93 3.74 -4.69
N ARG A 8 -17.20 3.37 -4.55
CA ARG A 8 -18.13 3.26 -5.69
C ARG A 8 -18.37 4.60 -6.39
N GLU A 9 -18.35 5.69 -5.63
CA GLU A 9 -18.46 7.07 -6.13
C GLU A 9 -17.13 7.62 -6.67
N GLY A 10 -16.03 6.87 -6.54
CA GLY A 10 -14.71 7.25 -7.05
C GLY A 10 -13.99 8.33 -6.23
N ALA A 11 -14.47 8.64 -5.03
CA ALA A 11 -13.80 9.58 -4.12
C ALA A 11 -12.50 8.98 -3.54
N VAL A 12 -12.46 7.65 -3.41
CA VAL A 12 -11.29 6.88 -2.98
C VAL A 12 -11.15 5.63 -3.86
N SER A 13 -9.96 5.01 -3.84
CA SER A 13 -9.73 3.66 -4.38
C SER A 13 -9.30 2.77 -3.23
N MET A 14 -10.22 1.94 -2.73
CA MET A 14 -10.06 1.16 -1.51
C MET A 14 -9.36 -0.17 -1.78
N ARG A 15 -8.36 -0.49 -0.95
CA ARG A 15 -7.57 -1.74 -1.04
C ARG A 15 -7.49 -2.40 0.35
N PRO A 16 -8.57 -3.08 0.81
CA PRO A 16 -8.62 -3.64 2.16
C PRO A 16 -7.69 -4.85 2.32
N ALA A 17 -7.29 -5.18 3.56
CA ALA A 17 -6.58 -6.42 3.86
C ALA A 17 -7.20 -7.09 5.09
N PHE A 18 -7.62 -8.35 4.96
CA PHE A 18 -8.34 -9.08 5.99
C PHE A 18 -7.45 -10.13 6.64
N SER A 19 -7.03 -9.90 7.87
CA SER A 19 -6.07 -10.77 8.57
C SER A 19 -6.61 -12.19 8.86
N LEU A 20 -7.93 -12.32 9.04
CA LEU A 20 -8.62 -13.58 9.31
C LEU A 20 -9.14 -14.29 8.05
N ALA A 21 -9.14 -13.61 6.90
CA ALA A 21 -9.60 -14.13 5.62
C ALA A 21 -8.74 -13.54 4.49
N PRO A 22 -7.42 -13.86 4.45
CA PRO A 22 -6.49 -13.23 3.53
C PRO A 22 -6.80 -13.56 2.07
N GLU A 23 -6.54 -12.60 1.19
CA GLU A 23 -6.59 -12.78 -0.26
C GLU A 23 -5.19 -13.16 -0.75
N GLY A 24 -4.95 -14.47 -0.95
CA GLY A 24 -3.61 -14.97 -1.23
C GLY A 24 -2.62 -14.63 -0.11
N GLU A 25 -1.49 -14.02 -0.45
CA GLU A 25 -0.46 -13.58 0.52
C GLU A 25 -0.85 -12.26 1.23
N VAL A 26 -1.93 -11.60 0.82
CA VAL A 26 -2.35 -10.30 1.34
C VAL A 26 -3.13 -10.46 2.65
N ARG A 27 -2.37 -10.62 3.75
CA ARG A 27 -2.89 -10.73 5.12
C ARG A 27 -2.96 -9.39 5.85
N PHE A 28 -2.02 -8.50 5.60
CA PHE A 28 -1.92 -7.20 6.27
C PHE A 28 -1.64 -6.10 5.25
N VAL A 29 -1.81 -4.84 5.66
CA VAL A 29 -1.67 -3.67 4.77
C VAL A 29 -0.30 -3.59 4.10
N GLN A 30 0.78 -4.01 4.78
CA GLN A 30 2.11 -4.04 4.17
C GLN A 30 2.22 -5.07 3.02
N HIS A 31 1.51 -6.20 3.11
CA HIS A 31 1.47 -7.17 2.01
C HIS A 31 0.65 -6.64 0.82
N ARG A 32 -0.41 -5.88 1.10
CA ARG A 32 -1.21 -5.21 0.06
C ARG A 32 -0.36 -4.18 -0.70
N ILE A 33 0.44 -3.39 0.02
CA ILE A 33 1.40 -2.43 -0.56
C ILE A 33 2.41 -3.12 -1.46
N GLU A 34 2.96 -4.26 -1.04
CA GLU A 34 3.92 -5.03 -1.85
C GLU A 34 3.28 -5.66 -3.09
N ALA A 35 2.08 -6.24 -2.94
CA ALA A 35 1.33 -6.85 -4.04
C ALA A 35 0.96 -5.83 -5.13
N GLU A 36 0.67 -4.59 -4.73
CA GLU A 36 0.31 -3.48 -5.61
C GLU A 36 1.48 -2.53 -5.89
N GLY A 37 2.70 -3.03 -5.66
CA GLY A 37 3.92 -2.21 -5.61
C GLY A 37 4.21 -1.38 -6.87
N GLU A 38 3.78 -1.85 -8.04
CA GLU A 38 3.94 -1.10 -9.30
C GLU A 38 3.10 0.19 -9.30
N GLU A 39 1.83 0.11 -8.89
CA GLU A 39 0.96 1.29 -8.80
C GLU A 39 1.44 2.24 -7.70
N VAL A 40 1.77 1.68 -6.52
CA VAL A 40 2.29 2.47 -5.39
C VAL A 40 3.59 3.19 -5.76
N TRP A 41 4.49 2.53 -6.48
CA TRP A 41 5.73 3.15 -6.95
C TRP A 41 5.47 4.30 -7.91
N ARG A 42 4.63 4.09 -8.94
CA ARG A 42 4.26 5.16 -9.88
C ARG A 42 3.69 6.39 -9.19
N LEU A 43 2.83 6.20 -8.18
CA LEU A 43 2.26 7.31 -7.40
C LEU A 43 3.34 8.02 -6.57
N THR A 44 4.27 7.26 -6.00
CA THR A 44 5.39 7.82 -5.23
C THR A 44 6.29 8.68 -6.12
N GLU A 45 6.67 8.19 -7.30
CA GLU A 45 7.45 8.95 -8.30
C GLU A 45 6.71 10.19 -8.81
N ALA A 46 5.38 10.13 -8.88
CA ALA A 46 4.54 11.29 -9.19
C ALA A 46 4.41 12.31 -8.04
N GLY A 47 5.10 12.11 -6.91
CA GLY A 47 5.12 13.03 -5.77
C GLY A 47 3.92 12.89 -4.82
N ALA A 48 3.27 11.71 -4.77
CA ALA A 48 2.18 11.47 -3.83
C ALA A 48 2.62 11.60 -2.37
N ARG A 49 1.72 12.08 -1.51
CA ARG A 49 1.93 12.12 -0.06
C ARG A 49 1.48 10.80 0.57
N ILE A 50 2.36 10.20 1.35
CA ILE A 50 2.08 8.95 2.08
C ILE A 50 1.70 9.28 3.52
N HIS A 51 0.54 8.79 3.96
CA HIS A 51 0.03 8.96 5.32
C HIS A 51 -0.19 7.59 5.95
N VAL A 52 0.28 7.40 7.19
CA VAL A 52 0.15 6.15 7.94
C VAL A 52 -0.42 6.45 9.32
N CYS A 53 -1.51 5.80 9.70
CA CYS A 53 -2.14 5.93 11.02
C CYS A 53 -2.52 4.55 11.59
N GLY A 54 -2.41 4.39 12.91
CA GLY A 54 -2.72 3.13 13.61
C GLY A 54 -1.60 2.68 14.54
N ASP A 55 -1.42 1.36 14.70
CA ASP A 55 -0.44 0.77 15.62
C ASP A 55 1.00 1.11 15.24
N GLY A 56 1.62 2.01 16.01
CA GLY A 56 3.01 2.45 15.81
C GLY A 56 4.07 1.41 16.17
N SER A 57 3.71 0.35 16.89
CA SER A 57 4.67 -0.66 17.37
C SER A 57 4.89 -1.81 16.38
N ARG A 58 3.86 -2.17 15.60
CA ARG A 58 3.90 -3.31 14.67
C ARG A 58 3.53 -2.94 13.24
N MET A 59 2.40 -2.26 13.05
CA MET A 59 1.90 -1.93 11.71
C MET A 59 2.78 -0.87 11.03
N ALA A 60 3.09 0.24 11.71
CA ALA A 60 3.88 1.31 11.10
C ALA A 60 5.30 0.85 10.69
N PRO A 61 6.06 0.07 11.51
CA PRO A 61 7.32 -0.51 11.06
C PRO A 61 7.18 -1.45 9.86
N GLY A 62 6.12 -2.26 9.81
CA GLY A 62 5.83 -3.15 8.68
C GLY A 62 5.56 -2.39 7.38
N VAL A 63 4.75 -1.33 7.44
CA VAL A 63 4.49 -0.45 6.29
C VAL A 63 5.78 0.23 5.82
N ARG A 64 6.60 0.73 6.75
CA ARG A 64 7.88 1.35 6.40
C ARG A 64 8.82 0.37 5.68
N GLU A 65 8.89 -0.88 6.14
CA GLU A 65 9.71 -1.90 5.49
C GLU A 65 9.17 -2.22 4.08
N ALA A 66 7.86 -2.36 3.89
CA ALA A 66 7.29 -2.57 2.56
C ALA A 66 7.69 -1.45 1.57
N PHE A 67 7.59 -0.18 1.97
CA PHE A 67 8.06 0.93 1.14
C PHE A 67 9.56 0.89 0.85
N ARG A 68 10.39 0.46 1.83
CA ARG A 68 11.82 0.25 1.60
C ARG A 68 12.07 -0.85 0.57
N GLN A 69 11.29 -1.93 0.60
CA GLN A 69 11.38 -3.01 -0.40
C GLN A 69 10.96 -2.53 -1.79
N LEU A 70 9.89 -1.73 -1.88
CA LEU A 70 9.50 -1.09 -3.14
C LEU A 70 10.62 -0.22 -3.69
N TYR A 71 11.22 0.63 -2.86
CA TYR A 71 12.36 1.46 -3.26
C TYR A 71 13.50 0.62 -3.83
N VAL A 72 13.95 -0.42 -3.10
CA VAL A 72 15.02 -1.31 -3.59
C VAL A 72 14.65 -1.99 -4.91
N LYS A 73 13.39 -2.39 -5.07
CA LYS A 73 12.89 -3.10 -6.25
C LYS A 73 12.83 -2.21 -7.49
N TYR A 74 12.39 -0.96 -7.33
CA TYR A 74 12.03 -0.09 -8.45
C TYR A 74 13.03 1.04 -8.73
N SER A 75 13.82 1.51 -7.75
CA SER A 75 14.74 2.65 -7.93
C SER A 75 15.87 2.41 -8.96
N GLY A 76 16.12 1.15 -9.32
CA GLY A 76 17.09 0.76 -10.35
C GLY A 76 16.48 0.54 -11.74
N GLN A 77 15.16 0.67 -11.88
CA GLN A 77 14.44 0.46 -13.14
C GLN A 77 14.24 1.76 -13.94
N ASP A 78 14.45 2.91 -13.31
CA ASP A 78 14.31 4.26 -13.91
C ASP A 78 15.62 4.79 -14.57
N ALA A 79 16.52 3.89 -14.98
CA ALA A 79 17.65 4.21 -15.84
C ALA A 79 17.36 3.75 -17.27
N SER A 80 16.56 4.50 -18.01
CA SER A 80 16.39 4.38 -19.47
C SER A 80 16.09 5.73 -20.10
#